data_AF-A0A935S5H0-F1
#
_entry.id   AF-A0A935S5H0-F1
#
_cell.length_a   1.000
_cell.length_b   1.000
_cell.length_c   1.000
_cell.angle_alpha   90.00
_cell.angle_beta   90.00
_cell.angle_gamma   90.00
#
_symmetry.space_group_name_H-M   'P 1'
#
loop_
_entity.id
_entity.type
_entity.pdbx_description
1 polymer ?
#
loop_
_entity_poly.entity_id
_entity_poly.type
_entity_poly.pdbx_seq_one_letter_code
_entity_poly.pdbx_strand_id
1 'polypeptide(L)'
;MEILDEHKIESSNNRTQHYRIALLSIFTIILFFIFEIIRNYVPENLLEWNGIQIKLIGLLIFGLVIINSILIPTFLNKLIPKLSILKIVGITGLIIIGIEFAFKIIQNLVVIQNGFDIDYYIILKSAGLISILSMLIANISAHKIKNKKTTIPILVLILIWISIGLIIKNTSG
;
A
#
# COMPACT_ATOMS: atom_id res chain seq x y z
N MET A 1 25.30 11.04 -32.20
CA MET A 1 24.21 10.06 -32.42
C MET A 1 23.90 9.30 -31.14
N GLU A 2 24.91 8.93 -30.33
CA GLU A 2 24.74 8.30 -29.00
C GLU A 2 23.84 9.05 -28.00
N ILE A 3 23.95 10.38 -27.88
CA ILE A 3 23.19 11.17 -26.90
C ILE A 3 21.66 11.07 -27.13
N LEU A 4 21.24 10.95 -28.40
CA LEU A 4 19.82 10.81 -28.75
C LEU A 4 19.29 9.39 -28.50
N ASP A 5 20.15 8.38 -28.59
CA ASP A 5 19.80 6.98 -28.36
C ASP A 5 19.75 6.66 -26.86
N GLU A 6 20.65 7.22 -26.04
CA GLU A 6 20.57 7.10 -24.57
C GLU A 6 19.27 7.68 -24.01
N HIS A 7 18.87 8.88 -24.47
CA HIS A 7 17.61 9.50 -24.03
C HIS A 7 16.37 8.68 -24.45
N LYS A 8 16.41 8.03 -25.62
CA LYS A 8 15.33 7.12 -26.04
C LYS A 8 15.27 5.86 -25.18
N ILE A 9 16.41 5.29 -24.82
CA ILE A 9 16.48 4.08 -23.98
C ILE A 9 15.95 4.38 -22.57
N GLU A 10 16.39 5.49 -21.95
CA GLU A 10 15.94 5.91 -20.62
C GLU A 10 14.43 6.17 -20.56
N SER A 11 13.89 6.91 -21.54
CA SER A 11 12.46 7.22 -21.61
C SER A 11 11.61 5.95 -21.80
N SER A 12 12.07 4.98 -22.60
CA SER A 12 11.36 3.71 -22.79
C SER A 12 11.31 2.84 -21.53
N ASN A 13 12.43 2.76 -20.79
CA ASN A 13 12.49 2.00 -19.55
C ASN A 13 11.62 2.66 -18.47
N ASN A 14 11.69 3.98 -18.34
CA ASN A 14 10.83 4.72 -17.42
C ASN A 14 9.35 4.47 -17.73
N ARG A 15 8.92 4.60 -18.99
CA ARG A 15 7.54 4.33 -19.40
C ARG A 15 7.09 2.92 -19.00
N THR A 16 7.95 1.93 -19.16
CA THR A 16 7.69 0.54 -18.77
C THR A 16 7.47 0.40 -17.27
N GLN A 17 8.28 1.04 -16.42
CA GLN A 17 8.10 0.98 -14.96
C GLN A 17 6.82 1.71 -14.51
N HIS A 18 6.51 2.88 -15.08
CA HIS A 18 5.26 3.59 -14.80
C HIS A 18 4.04 2.75 -15.18
N TYR A 19 4.09 2.08 -16.34
CA TYR A 19 3.03 1.18 -16.77
C TYR A 19 2.83 0.00 -15.81
N ARG A 20 3.93 -0.61 -15.33
CA ARG A 20 3.87 -1.71 -14.34
C ARG A 20 3.24 -1.26 -13.02
N ILE A 21 3.57 -0.06 -12.55
CA ILE A 21 2.98 0.52 -11.34
C ILE A 21 1.48 0.75 -11.56
N ALA A 22 1.09 1.38 -12.67
CA ALA A 22 -0.32 1.62 -12.98
C ALA A 22 -1.13 0.32 -13.07
N LEU A 23 -0.58 -0.70 -13.76
CA LEU A 23 -1.22 -2.01 -13.89
C LEU A 23 -1.35 -2.72 -12.54
N LEU A 24 -0.32 -2.66 -11.69
CA LEU A 24 -0.37 -3.18 -10.33
C LEU A 24 -1.45 -2.48 -9.48
N SER A 25 -1.57 -1.16 -9.60
CA SER A 25 -2.62 -0.39 -8.91
C SER A 25 -4.02 -0.81 -9.36
N ILE A 26 -4.25 -0.88 -10.68
CA ILE A 26 -5.55 -1.31 -11.24
C ILE A 26 -5.88 -2.73 -10.79
N PHE A 27 -4.91 -3.65 -10.87
CA PHE A 27 -5.08 -5.03 -10.44
C PHE A 27 -5.42 -5.12 -8.94
N THR A 28 -4.78 -4.31 -8.10
CA THR A 28 -5.08 -4.25 -6.67
C THR A 28 -6.51 -3.78 -6.42
N ILE A 29 -6.97 -2.74 -7.12
CA ILE A 29 -8.36 -2.25 -7.00
C ILE A 29 -9.34 -3.36 -7.40
N ILE A 30 -9.09 -4.07 -8.50
CA ILE A 30 -9.93 -5.20 -8.94
C ILE A 30 -9.97 -6.30 -7.87
N LEU A 31 -8.83 -6.65 -7.27
CA LEU A 31 -8.78 -7.63 -6.19
C LEU A 31 -9.57 -7.19 -4.95
N PHE A 32 -9.51 -5.90 -4.59
CA PHE A 32 -10.34 -5.38 -3.50
C PHE A 32 -11.83 -5.53 -3.79
N PHE A 33 -12.27 -5.32 -5.03
CA PHE A 33 -13.65 -5.60 -5.43
C PHE A 33 -14.01 -7.07 -5.33
N ILE A 34 -13.13 -7.96 -5.80
CA ILE A 34 -13.33 -9.41 -5.66
C ILE A 34 -13.47 -9.77 -4.18
N PHE A 35 -12.63 -9.21 -3.30
CA PHE A 35 -12.70 -9.43 -1.86
C PHE A 35 -14.01 -8.94 -1.23
N GLU A 36 -14.55 -7.80 -1.69
CA GLU A 36 -15.85 -7.32 -1.24
C GLU A 36 -17.00 -8.22 -1.73
N ILE A 37 -16.92 -8.76 -2.96
CA ILE A 37 -17.94 -9.69 -3.48
C ILE A 37 -17.93 -11.01 -2.72
N ILE A 38 -16.75 -11.60 -2.51
CA ILE A 38 -16.62 -12.87 -1.79
C ILE A 38 -16.90 -12.70 -0.29
N ARG A 39 -16.93 -11.47 0.23
CA ARG A 39 -17.15 -11.19 1.66
C ARG A 39 -18.34 -11.91 2.25
N ASN A 40 -19.43 -11.97 1.48
CA ASN A 40 -20.68 -12.60 1.91
C ASN A 40 -20.64 -14.13 1.88
N TYR A 41 -19.61 -14.72 1.26
CA TYR A 41 -19.45 -16.16 1.08
C TYR A 41 -18.35 -16.75 1.96
N VAL A 42 -17.62 -15.91 2.68
CA VAL A 42 -16.42 -16.28 3.44
C VAL A 42 -16.70 -16.08 4.94
N PRO A 43 -16.25 -17.00 5.82
CA PRO A 43 -16.42 -16.83 7.26
C PRO A 43 -15.86 -15.48 7.71
N GLU A 44 -16.66 -14.74 8.49
CA GLU A 44 -16.29 -13.39 8.90
C GLU A 44 -15.04 -13.40 9.79
N ASN A 45 -14.95 -14.37 10.70
CA ASN A 45 -13.84 -14.54 11.64
C ASN A 45 -13.00 -15.75 11.26
N LEU A 46 -11.70 -15.52 11.04
CA LEU A 46 -10.74 -16.60 10.80
C LEU A 46 -10.23 -17.18 12.11
N LEU A 47 -10.05 -16.31 13.11
CA LEU A 47 -9.50 -16.67 14.40
C LEU A 47 -10.00 -15.68 15.44
N GLU A 48 -10.52 -16.18 16.54
CA GLU A 48 -10.81 -15.39 17.73
C GLU A 48 -9.78 -15.74 18.80
N TRP A 49 -8.99 -14.76 19.23
CA TRP A 49 -8.02 -14.95 20.31
C TRP A 49 -8.18 -13.85 21.35
N ASN A 50 -8.53 -14.24 22.58
CA ASN A 50 -8.72 -13.32 23.70
C ASN A 50 -9.64 -12.12 23.37
N GLY A 51 -10.75 -12.36 22.65
CA GLY A 51 -11.71 -11.32 22.26
C GLY A 51 -11.31 -10.49 21.03
N ILE A 52 -10.13 -10.73 20.44
CA ILE A 52 -9.70 -10.10 19.19
C ILE A 52 -10.19 -10.97 18.03
N GLN A 53 -11.11 -10.44 17.24
CA GLN A 53 -11.62 -11.09 16.03
C GLN A 53 -10.75 -10.72 14.82
N ILE A 54 -10.01 -11.70 14.30
CA ILE A 54 -9.23 -11.52 13.07
C ILE A 54 -10.12 -11.83 11.88
N LYS A 55 -10.53 -10.78 11.17
CA LYS A 55 -11.35 -10.92 9.96
C LYS A 55 -10.51 -11.40 8.79
N LEU A 56 -10.93 -12.50 8.13
CA LEU A 56 -10.20 -13.09 7.01
C LEU A 56 -9.94 -12.09 5.88
N ILE A 57 -10.97 -11.31 5.52
CA ILE A 57 -10.87 -10.30 4.45
C ILE A 57 -9.88 -9.19 4.82
N GLY A 58 -9.86 -8.78 6.10
CA GLY A 58 -8.88 -7.82 6.60
C GLY A 58 -7.44 -8.34 6.43
N LEU A 59 -7.22 -9.63 6.71
CA LEU A 59 -5.92 -10.28 6.51
C LEU A 59 -5.52 -10.33 5.01
N LEU A 60 -6.47 -10.62 4.12
CA LEU A 60 -6.22 -10.64 2.67
C LEU A 60 -5.86 -9.25 2.14
N ILE A 61 -6.60 -8.21 2.55
CA ILE A 61 -6.30 -6.81 2.20
C ILE A 61 -4.90 -6.45 2.71
N PHE A 62 -4.59 -6.78 3.96
CA PHE A 62 -3.28 -6.55 4.56
C PHE A 62 -2.15 -7.26 3.78
N GLY A 63 -2.36 -8.50 3.35
CA GLY A 63 -1.43 -9.23 2.50
C GLY A 63 -1.15 -8.51 1.17
N LEU A 64 -2.18 -8.01 0.50
CA LEU A 64 -2.02 -7.23 -0.75
C LEU A 64 -1.25 -5.94 -0.53
N VAL A 65 -1.53 -5.23 0.57
CA VAL A 65 -0.80 -4.03 0.95
C VAL A 65 0.70 -4.33 1.13
N ILE A 66 1.05 -5.43 1.80
CA ILE A 66 2.45 -5.86 1.94
C ILE A 66 3.09 -6.11 0.57
N ILE A 67 2.42 -6.87 -0.30
CA ILE A 67 2.91 -7.20 -1.64
C ILE A 67 3.18 -5.92 -2.44
N ASN A 68 2.23 -4.98 -2.45
CA ASN A 68 2.39 -3.70 -3.14
C ASN A 68 3.54 -2.87 -2.56
N SER A 69 3.67 -2.86 -1.23
CA SER A 69 4.75 -2.16 -0.52
C SER A 69 6.15 -2.73 -0.80
N ILE A 70 6.25 -3.93 -1.38
CA ILE A 70 7.50 -4.54 -1.82
C ILE A 70 7.72 -4.30 -3.33
N LEU A 71 6.67 -4.49 -4.14
CA LEU A 71 6.75 -4.40 -5.60
C LEU A 71 6.93 -2.96 -6.11
N ILE A 72 6.18 -2.00 -5.56
CA ILE A 72 6.24 -0.60 -6.00
C ILE A 72 7.67 -0.02 -5.83
N PRO A 73 8.35 -0.18 -4.68
CA PRO A 73 9.75 0.23 -4.55
C PRO A 73 10.69 -0.43 -5.55
N THR A 74 10.43 -1.69 -5.91
CA THR A 74 11.22 -2.44 -6.89
C THR A 74 11.13 -1.84 -8.29
N PHE A 75 9.94 -1.38 -8.70
CA PHE A 75 9.76 -0.69 -9.97
C PHE A 75 10.31 0.74 -9.93
N LEU A 76 10.04 1.49 -8.86
CA LEU A 76 10.54 2.86 -8.70
C LEU A 76 12.07 2.94 -8.66
N ASN A 77 12.74 1.94 -8.08
CA ASN A 77 14.20 1.90 -8.05
C ASN A 77 14.85 1.66 -9.43
N LYS A 78 14.08 1.17 -10.42
CA LYS A 78 14.54 0.97 -11.80
C LYS A 78 14.39 2.21 -12.68
N LEU A 79 13.81 3.29 -12.16
CA LEU A 79 13.67 4.55 -12.87
C LEU A 79 15.01 5.28 -13.01
N ILE A 80 15.14 6.05 -14.09
CA ILE A 80 16.28 6.89 -14.40
C ILE A 80 15.78 8.35 -14.50
N PRO A 81 16.36 9.31 -13.77
CA PRO A 81 17.45 9.16 -12.80
C PRO A 81 17.02 8.37 -11.55
N LYS A 82 18.00 7.73 -10.90
CA LYS A 82 17.76 6.92 -9.70
C LYS A 82 17.16 7.78 -8.57
N LEU A 83 15.97 7.41 -8.10
CA LEU A 83 15.30 8.08 -7.00
C LEU A 83 16.00 7.84 -5.66
N SER A 84 15.96 8.81 -4.74
CA SER A 84 16.40 8.59 -3.35
C SER A 84 15.46 7.64 -2.60
N ILE A 85 15.94 7.01 -1.52
CA ILE A 85 15.09 6.09 -0.72
C ILE A 85 13.84 6.82 -0.21
N LEU A 86 14.00 8.04 0.30
CA LEU A 86 12.90 8.85 0.79
C LEU A 86 11.84 9.12 -0.30
N LYS A 87 12.26 9.42 -1.53
CA LYS A 87 11.34 9.60 -2.67
C LYS A 87 10.60 8.31 -3.01
N ILE A 88 11.29 7.17 -3.01
CA ILE A 88 10.66 5.86 -3.26
C ILE A 88 9.59 5.56 -2.20
N VAL A 89 9.92 5.78 -0.92
CA VAL A 89 9.00 5.58 0.21
C VAL A 89 7.79 6.51 0.10
N GLY A 90 8.04 7.81 -0.14
CA GLY A 90 7.01 8.83 -0.31
C GLY A 90 6.02 8.50 -1.42
N ILE A 91 6.55 8.19 -2.62
CA ILE A 91 5.73 7.84 -3.78
C ILE A 91 4.97 6.54 -3.54
N THR A 92 5.58 5.53 -2.89
CA THR A 92 4.88 4.29 -2.56
C THR A 92 3.69 4.54 -1.65
N GLY A 93 3.86 5.36 -0.59
CA GLY A 93 2.76 5.74 0.29
C GLY A 93 1.62 6.45 -0.45
N LEU A 94 1.95 7.38 -1.35
CA LEU A 94 0.96 8.09 -2.17
C LEU A 94 0.20 7.16 -3.12
N ILE A 95 0.88 6.19 -3.74
CA ILE A 95 0.23 5.21 -4.61
C ILE A 95 -0.76 4.36 -3.81
N ILE A 96 -0.38 3.89 -2.63
CA ILE A 96 -1.28 3.09 -1.77
C ILE A 96 -2.50 3.90 -1.34
N ILE A 97 -2.33 5.17 -0.94
CA ILE A 97 -3.45 6.07 -0.65
C ILE A 97 -4.37 6.18 -1.87
N GLY A 98 -3.78 6.40 -3.06
CA GLY A 98 -4.54 6.53 -4.30
C GLY A 98 -5.35 5.27 -4.63
N ILE A 99 -4.78 4.07 -4.43
CA ILE A 99 -5.46 2.79 -4.63
C ILE A 99 -6.66 2.68 -3.69
N GLU A 100 -6.49 2.92 -2.39
CA GLU A 100 -7.57 2.78 -1.42
C GLU A 100 -8.66 3.81 -1.60
N PHE A 101 -8.27 5.05 -1.87
CA PHE A 101 -9.19 6.14 -2.15
C PHE A 101 -10.03 5.83 -3.40
N ALA A 102 -9.40 5.37 -4.49
CA ALA A 102 -10.10 4.96 -5.70
C ALA A 102 -11.06 3.80 -5.44
N PHE A 103 -10.62 2.76 -4.73
CA PHE A 103 -11.49 1.64 -4.34
C PHE A 103 -12.72 2.11 -3.57
N LYS A 104 -12.54 2.97 -2.56
CA LYS A 104 -13.64 3.47 -1.72
C LYS A 104 -14.63 4.33 -2.49
N ILE A 105 -14.16 5.19 -3.39
CA ILE A 105 -15.04 5.97 -4.27
C ILE A 105 -15.88 5.04 -5.15
N ILE A 106 -15.24 4.08 -5.82
CA ILE A 106 -15.96 3.16 -6.72
C ILE A 106 -16.92 2.28 -5.91
N GLN A 107 -16.53 1.82 -4.71
CA GLN A 107 -17.38 1.05 -3.81
C GLN A 107 -18.65 1.83 -3.44
N ASN A 108 -18.53 3.11 -3.09
CA ASN A 108 -19.69 3.91 -2.70
C ASN A 108 -20.63 4.17 -3.88
N LEU A 109 -20.07 4.49 -5.05
CA LEU A 109 -20.85 4.81 -6.24
C LEU A 109 -21.56 3.57 -6.83
N VAL A 110 -20.88 2.42 -6.87
CA VAL A 110 -21.34 1.25 -7.64
C VAL A 110 -22.02 0.21 -6.76
N VAL A 111 -21.47 -0.08 -5.58
CA VAL A 111 -21.91 -1.22 -4.75
C VAL A 111 -23.00 -0.80 -3.77
N ILE A 112 -22.79 0.31 -3.07
CA ILE A 112 -23.70 0.74 -2.02
C ILE A 112 -24.85 1.58 -2.61
N GLN A 113 -24.64 2.22 -3.77
CA GLN A 113 -25.60 3.09 -4.45
C GLN A 113 -26.16 4.22 -3.56
N ASN A 114 -25.46 4.57 -2.48
CA ASN A 114 -25.85 5.60 -1.52
C ASN A 114 -25.52 7.04 -2.00
N GLY A 115 -25.18 7.22 -3.29
CA GLY A 115 -24.67 8.50 -3.80
C GLY A 115 -23.26 8.83 -3.28
N PHE A 116 -22.96 10.12 -3.06
CA PHE A 116 -21.70 10.59 -2.45
C PHE A 116 -21.78 10.71 -0.92
N ASP A 117 -22.62 9.90 -0.25
CA ASP A 117 -22.64 9.82 1.21
C ASP A 117 -21.42 9.01 1.70
N ILE A 118 -20.26 9.68 1.65
CA ILE A 118 -18.96 9.14 1.98
C ILE A 118 -18.59 9.73 3.34
N ASP A 119 -18.41 8.90 4.37
CA ASP A 119 -17.72 9.34 5.58
C ASP A 119 -16.21 9.47 5.29
N TYR A 120 -15.87 10.57 4.60
CA TYR A 120 -14.54 10.87 4.09
C TYR A 120 -13.50 10.82 5.20
N TYR A 121 -13.88 11.16 6.43
CA TYR A 121 -12.98 11.15 7.58
C TYR A 121 -12.54 9.72 7.93
N ILE A 122 -13.47 8.76 7.97
CA ILE A 122 -13.15 7.35 8.26
C ILE A 122 -12.28 6.74 7.15
N ILE A 123 -12.58 7.07 5.89
CA ILE A 123 -11.80 6.60 4.74
C ILE A 123 -10.39 7.20 4.76
N LEU A 124 -10.26 8.50 4.99
CA LEU A 124 -8.96 9.15 5.05
C LEU A 124 -8.11 8.63 6.22
N LYS A 125 -8.75 8.34 7.36
CA LYS A 125 -8.08 7.78 8.54
C LYS A 125 -7.56 6.36 8.28
N SER A 126 -8.38 5.49 7.67
CA SER A 126 -7.97 4.12 7.32
C SER A 126 -6.88 4.13 6.24
N ALA A 127 -7.03 4.92 5.19
CA ALA A 127 -6.03 5.06 4.14
C ALA A 127 -4.72 5.69 4.63
N GLY A 128 -4.79 6.63 5.55
CA GLY A 128 -3.62 7.19 6.21
C GLY A 128 -2.83 6.13 7.00
N LEU A 129 -3.52 5.32 7.80
CA LEU A 129 -2.87 4.24 8.57
C LEU A 129 -2.22 3.19 7.67
N ILE A 130 -2.94 2.74 6.63
CA ILE A 130 -2.41 1.74 5.71
C ILE A 130 -1.25 2.31 4.90
N SER A 131 -1.31 3.58 4.51
CA SER A 131 -0.21 4.26 3.85
C SER A 131 1.04 4.34 4.73
N ILE A 132 0.91 4.74 5.99
CA ILE A 132 2.05 4.80 6.93
C ILE A 132 2.69 3.42 7.05
N LEU A 133 1.90 2.37 7.23
CA LEU A 133 2.40 1.01 7.28
C LEU A 133 3.14 0.64 5.98
N SER A 134 2.54 0.96 4.84
CA SER A 134 3.11 0.70 3.52
C SER A 134 4.43 1.42 3.32
N MET A 135 4.53 2.66 3.77
CA MET A 135 5.76 3.45 3.74
C MET A 135 6.87 2.81 4.57
N LEU A 136 6.55 2.23 5.74
CA LEU A 136 7.53 1.56 6.59
C LEU A 136 8.06 0.28 5.93
N ILE A 137 7.18 -0.53 5.35
CA ILE A 137 7.55 -1.73 4.59
C ILE A 137 8.36 -1.33 3.35
N ALA A 138 7.91 -0.30 2.63
CA ALA A 138 8.61 0.24 1.47
C ALA A 138 10.00 0.76 1.82
N ASN A 139 10.19 1.32 3.02
CA ASN A 139 11.49 1.80 3.49
C ASN A 139 12.47 0.64 3.70
N ILE A 140 12.00 -0.47 4.30
CA ILE A 140 12.79 -1.70 4.43
C ILE A 140 13.13 -2.25 3.05
N SER A 141 12.13 -2.35 2.16
CA SER A 141 12.30 -2.84 0.79
C SER A 141 13.31 -2.00 0.00
N ALA A 142 13.18 -0.67 0.02
CA ALA A 142 14.07 0.24 -0.69
C ALA A 142 15.52 0.18 -0.17
N HIS A 143 15.73 -0.01 1.14
CA HIS A 143 17.07 -0.25 1.68
C HIS A 143 17.64 -1.59 1.21
N LYS A 144 16.84 -2.66 1.23
CA LYS A 144 17.24 -3.99 0.77
C LYS A 144 17.62 -3.97 -0.71
N ILE A 145 16.79 -3.39 -1.57
CA ILE A 145 17.02 -3.30 -3.03
C ILE A 145 18.31 -2.54 -3.36
N LYS A 146 18.68 -1.56 -2.52
CA LYS A 146 19.92 -0.79 -2.68
C LYS A 146 21.12 -1.37 -1.94
N ASN A 147 21.04 -2.61 -1.45
CA ASN A 147 22.08 -3.27 -0.66
C ASN A 147 22.57 -2.44 0.54
N LYS A 148 21.66 -1.67 1.15
CA LYS A 148 21.94 -0.90 2.37
C LYS A 148 21.47 -1.67 3.62
N LYS A 149 22.04 -1.32 4.77
CA LYS A 149 21.60 -1.88 6.06
C LYS A 149 20.11 -1.61 6.29
N THR A 150 19.36 -2.66 6.61
CA THR A 150 17.91 -2.62 6.91
C THR A 150 17.59 -2.52 8.39
N THR A 151 18.60 -2.58 9.26
CA THR A 151 18.45 -2.57 10.73
C THR A 151 17.70 -1.34 11.22
N ILE A 152 18.06 -0.14 10.76
CA ILE A 152 17.40 1.11 11.14
C ILE A 152 15.94 1.14 10.67
N PRO A 153 15.61 0.87 9.38
CA PRO A 153 14.23 0.74 8.93
C PRO A 153 13.37 -0.25 9.75
N ILE A 154 13.94 -1.40 10.13
CA ILE A 154 13.25 -2.39 10.95
C ILE A 154 12.99 -1.87 12.36
N LEU A 155 13.98 -1.23 12.99
CA LEU A 155 13.81 -0.62 14.31
C LEU A 155 12.72 0.46 14.30
N VAL A 156 12.67 1.29 13.26
CA VAL A 156 11.61 2.31 13.10
C VAL A 156 10.23 1.66 12.99
N LEU A 157 10.10 0.57 12.21
CA LEU A 157 8.84 -0.18 12.12
C LEU A 157 8.41 -0.71 13.50
N ILE A 158 9.33 -1.32 14.25
CA ILE A 158 9.04 -1.86 15.59
C ILE A 158 8.61 -0.75 16.56
N LEU A 159 9.32 0.38 16.59
CA LEU A 159 9.00 1.51 17.46
C LEU A 159 7.61 2.09 17.18
N ILE A 160 7.25 2.24 15.90
CA ILE A 160 5.93 2.72 15.50
C ILE A 160 4.86 1.71 15.89
N TRP A 161 5.12 0.42 15.71
CA TRP A 161 4.18 -0.65 16.09
C TRP A 161 3.91 -0.66 17.60
N ILE A 162 4.96 -0.54 18.42
CA ILE A 162 4.84 -0.43 19.88
C ILE A 162 4.03 0.83 20.25
N SER A 163 4.34 1.96 19.63
CA SER A 163 3.62 3.23 19.89
C SER A 163 2.13 3.11 19.58
N ILE A 164 1.77 2.50 18.45
CA ILE A 164 0.37 2.25 18.07
C ILE A 164 -0.30 1.35 19.11
N GLY A 165 0.35 0.25 19.51
CA GLY A 165 -0.18 -0.67 20.53
C GLY A 165 -0.44 0.01 21.87
N LEU A 166 0.47 0.90 22.31
CA LEU A 166 0.31 1.66 23.55
C LEU A 166 -0.85 2.66 23.47
N ILE A 167 -1.03 3.35 22.34
CA ILE A 167 -2.14 4.28 22.13
C ILE A 167 -3.49 3.55 22.17
N ILE A 168 -3.58 2.40 21.52
CA ILE A 168 -4.81 1.59 21.50
C ILE A 168 -5.15 1.11 22.92
N LYS A 169 -4.16 0.59 23.67
CA LYS A 169 -4.36 0.15 25.06
C LYS A 169 -4.90 1.27 25.96
N ASN A 170 -4.39 2.49 25.81
CA ASN A 170 -4.80 3.63 26.65
C ASN A 170 -6.15 4.25 26.25
N THR A 171 -6.69 3.89 25.08
CA THR A 171 -8.00 4.38 24.60
C THR A 171 -9.12 3.35 24.77
N SER A 172 -8.79 2.12 25.14
CA SER A 172 -9.74 1.01 25.33
C SER A 172 -9.79 0.49 26.77
N GLY A 173 -9.20 1.22 27.73
CA GLY A 173 -9.36 1.03 29.18
C GLY A 173 -10.01 2.23 29.83
#